data_AF-A0A1Q6LBP8-F1
#
_entry.id   AF-A0A1Q6LBP8-F1
#
_cell.length_a   1.000
_cell.length_b   1.000
_cell.length_c   1.000
_cell.angle_alpha   90.00
_cell.angle_beta   90.00
_cell.angle_gamma   90.00
#
_symmetry.space_group_name_H-M   'P 1'
#
loop_
_entity.id
_entity.type
_entity.pdbx_description
1 polymer ?
#
loop_
_entity_poly.entity_id
_entity_poly.type
_entity_poly.pdbx_seq_one_letter_code
_entity_poly.pdbx_strand_id
1 'polypeptide(L)'
;MRATYQEITDKMRAAFFDACGEKPEDLPELDTRFRSVATELYALSVFGDHVQSQVFADTARGADLDRHAADVGLQRKGASAAAGVLTFSLAQAAEAAVTVPADTVCSVAGQPYLQFATTKAATIPAGEWTGDVPAVSLGKTTAHNVEPGCITVMVNPPAGIRGVTNANRFSGGAAVETDTALRQRICQVQQVPPNGVNTACLAAAVEQLDRVLTRMEQVLPLGQCAEYTVEAGRPDTIDREKLQVLLDHGVDRISVNPQSLEDHVLAAIGRRHTARDVEEAMACKQTVCAAPRRCMRQVKKAA
;
A
#
# COMPACT_ATOMS: atom_id res chain seq x y z
N MET A 1 -6.45 27.07 20.87
CA MET A 1 -7.43 27.51 21.90
C MET A 1 -8.45 28.35 21.15
N ARG A 2 -9.66 27.83 20.92
CA ARG A 2 -10.65 28.45 20.02
C ARG A 2 -11.25 29.70 20.67
N ALA A 3 -10.58 30.83 20.51
CA ALA A 3 -11.16 32.12 20.86
C ALA A 3 -12.24 32.47 19.84
N THR A 4 -13.45 32.79 20.30
CA THR A 4 -14.49 33.28 19.40
C THR A 4 -14.24 34.74 19.05
N TYR A 5 -14.80 35.21 17.93
CA TYR A 5 -14.73 36.62 17.57
C TYR A 5 -15.26 37.52 18.71
N GLN A 6 -16.34 37.10 19.37
CA GLN A 6 -16.94 37.84 20.48
C GLN A 6 -15.99 37.92 21.69
N GLU A 7 -15.34 36.81 22.06
CA GLU A 7 -14.35 36.81 23.14
C GLU A 7 -13.15 37.72 22.84
N ILE A 8 -12.72 37.79 21.58
CA ILE A 8 -11.65 38.70 21.16
C ILE A 8 -12.10 40.15 21.29
N THR A 9 -13.28 40.49 20.76
CA THR A 9 -13.82 41.85 20.87
C THR A 9 -14.05 42.27 22.31
N ASP A 10 -14.55 41.37 23.16
CA ASP A 10 -14.82 41.66 24.57
C ASP A 10 -13.52 41.89 25.35
N LYS A 11 -12.48 41.08 25.10
CA LYS A 11 -11.15 41.29 25.68
C LYS A 11 -10.51 42.60 25.22
N MET A 12 -10.62 42.93 23.94
CA MET A 12 -10.10 44.19 23.40
C MET A 12 -10.81 45.40 24.01
N ARG A 13 -12.14 45.34 24.15
CA ARG A 13 -12.95 46.40 24.75
C ARG A 13 -12.66 46.58 26.24
N ALA A 14 -12.53 45.48 26.98
CA ALA A 14 -12.16 45.50 28.39
C ALA A 14 -10.78 46.14 28.58
N ALA A 15 -9.77 45.71 27.81
CA ALA A 15 -8.42 46.26 27.88
C ALA A 15 -8.37 47.76 27.51
N PHE A 16 -9.20 48.21 26.57
CA PHE A 16 -9.31 49.62 26.23
C PHE A 16 -9.94 50.43 27.36
N PHE A 17 -11.05 49.94 27.92
CA PHE A 17 -11.72 50.59 29.05
C PHE A 17 -10.80 50.68 30.28
N ASP A 18 -10.03 49.64 30.58
CA ASP A 18 -9.07 49.65 31.69
C ASP A 18 -7.94 50.68 31.48
N ALA A 19 -7.59 50.98 30.22
CA ALA A 19 -6.51 51.91 29.89
C ALA A 19 -6.93 53.39 29.89
N CYS A 20 -8.16 53.71 29.47
CA CYS A 20 -8.60 55.10 29.31
C CYS A 20 -9.96 55.45 29.94
N GLY A 21 -10.68 54.48 30.50
CA GLY A 21 -11.99 54.68 31.15
C GLY A 21 -13.16 54.94 30.19
N GLU A 22 -12.93 54.91 28.87
CA GLU A 22 -13.94 55.12 27.84
C GLU A 22 -14.36 53.80 27.19
N LYS A 23 -15.58 53.75 26.64
CA LYS A 23 -16.07 52.59 25.90
C LYS A 23 -15.97 52.85 24.39
N PRO A 24 -15.37 51.95 23.60
CA PRO A 24 -15.28 52.12 22.15
C PRO A 24 -16.64 52.25 21.47
N GLU A 25 -17.69 51.66 22.05
CA GLU A 25 -19.07 51.67 21.54
C GLU A 25 -19.69 53.07 21.51
N ASP A 26 -19.22 53.96 22.38
CA ASP A 26 -19.65 55.35 22.44
C ASP A 26 -18.97 56.21 21.35
N LEU A 27 -18.01 55.64 20.60
CA LEU A 27 -17.18 56.29 19.59
C LEU A 27 -17.24 55.54 18.24
N PRO A 28 -18.15 55.90 17.30
CA PRO A 28 -18.44 55.10 16.11
C PRO A 28 -17.25 54.81 15.17
N GLU A 29 -16.38 55.81 14.95
CA GLU A 29 -15.18 55.63 14.13
C GLU A 29 -14.17 54.70 14.79
N LEU A 30 -14.09 54.73 16.12
CA LEU A 30 -13.19 53.90 16.90
C LEU A 30 -13.71 52.46 16.95
N ASP A 31 -15.01 52.23 17.20
CA ASP A 31 -15.62 50.88 17.17
C ASP A 31 -15.39 50.21 15.80
N THR A 32 -15.49 50.95 14.70
CA THR A 32 -15.23 50.43 13.35
C THR A 32 -13.79 49.95 13.20
N ARG A 33 -12.81 50.73 13.68
CA ARG A 33 -11.39 50.33 13.68
C ARG A 33 -11.14 49.12 14.59
N PHE A 34 -11.79 49.08 15.75
CA PHE A 34 -11.73 47.95 16.67
C PHE A 34 -12.22 46.65 16.02
N ARG A 35 -13.35 46.69 15.31
CA ARG A 35 -13.87 45.53 14.58
C ARG A 35 -12.92 45.06 13.49
N SER A 36 -12.34 45.98 12.72
CA SER A 36 -11.35 45.63 11.68
C SER A 36 -10.13 44.92 12.28
N VAL A 37 -9.58 45.42 13.38
CA VAL A 37 -8.45 44.76 14.07
C VAL A 37 -8.89 43.41 14.66
N ALA A 38 -10.07 43.34 15.26
CA ALA A 38 -10.61 42.09 15.81
C ALA A 38 -10.80 41.02 14.72
N THR A 39 -11.19 41.39 13.50
CA THR A 39 -11.29 40.48 12.35
C THR A 39 -9.92 39.86 12.02
N GLU A 40 -8.88 40.68 11.91
CA GLU A 40 -7.51 40.18 11.63
C GLU A 40 -6.97 39.29 12.76
N LEU A 41 -7.20 39.68 14.02
CA LEU A 41 -6.82 38.87 15.18
C LEU A 41 -7.58 37.54 15.21
N TYR A 42 -8.86 37.55 14.86
CA TYR A 42 -9.65 36.32 14.75
C TYR A 42 -9.12 35.43 13.63
N ALA A 43 -8.85 35.98 12.44
CA ALA A 43 -8.25 35.23 11.34
C ALA A 43 -6.91 34.59 11.75
N LEU A 44 -6.05 35.33 12.46
CA LEU A 44 -4.79 34.81 12.99
C LEU A 44 -5.02 33.69 14.02
N SER A 45 -6.02 33.80 14.89
CA SER A 45 -6.37 32.76 15.86
C SER A 45 -6.83 31.46 15.17
N VAL A 46 -7.65 31.57 14.12
CA VAL A 46 -8.12 30.43 13.32
C VAL A 46 -6.95 29.78 12.59
N PHE A 47 -6.03 30.56 12.03
CA PHE A 47 -4.81 30.05 11.42
C PHE A 47 -3.92 29.35 12.46
N GLY A 48 -3.76 29.93 13.66
CA GLY A 48 -3.03 29.32 14.76
C GLY A 48 -3.62 27.97 15.17
N ASP A 49 -4.95 27.87 15.27
CA ASP A 49 -5.64 26.60 15.54
C ASP A 49 -5.45 25.59 14.40
N HIS A 50 -5.46 26.05 13.14
CA HIS A 50 -5.16 25.20 12.00
C HIS A 50 -3.74 24.63 12.10
N VAL A 51 -2.73 25.49 12.29
CA VAL A 51 -1.32 25.07 12.46
C VAL A 51 -1.19 24.10 13.64
N GLN A 52 -1.82 24.40 14.78
CA GLN A 52 -1.80 23.52 15.94
C GLN A 52 -2.40 22.13 15.62
N SER A 53 -3.48 22.08 14.83
CA SER A 53 -4.07 20.81 14.38
C SER A 53 -3.19 20.03 13.40
N GLN A 54 -2.19 20.65 12.77
CA GLN A 54 -1.25 19.96 11.89
C GLN A 54 0.01 19.44 12.62
N VAL A 55 0.20 19.78 13.89
CA VAL A 55 1.39 19.40 14.68
C VAL A 55 1.51 17.88 14.85
N PHE A 56 0.40 17.17 15.03
CA PHE A 56 0.40 15.74 15.26
C PHE A 56 -0.20 14.99 14.06
N ALA A 57 0.40 13.85 13.68
CA ALA A 57 -0.12 13.00 12.61
C ALA A 57 -1.58 12.55 12.86
N ASP A 58 -1.99 12.44 14.11
CA ASP A 58 -3.36 12.05 14.48
C ASP A 58 -4.40 13.08 14.02
N THR A 59 -4.05 14.38 14.03
CA THR A 59 -4.96 15.48 13.67
C THR A 59 -4.65 16.11 12.32
N ALA A 60 -3.42 15.94 11.81
CA ALA A 60 -2.96 16.51 10.54
C ALA A 60 -3.73 15.94 9.34
N ARG A 61 -3.82 16.73 8.26
CA ARG A 61 -4.55 16.42 7.04
C ARG A 61 -3.78 16.83 5.79
N GLY A 62 -4.10 16.22 4.65
CA GLY A 62 -3.50 16.57 3.36
C GLY A 62 -1.97 16.58 3.40
N ALA A 63 -1.37 17.68 2.92
CA ALA A 63 0.08 17.81 2.76
C ALA A 63 0.86 17.79 4.09
N ASP A 64 0.28 18.25 5.19
CA ASP A 64 0.90 18.15 6.52
C ASP A 64 0.98 16.70 6.97
N LEU A 65 -0.08 15.91 6.75
CA LEU A 65 -0.06 14.48 7.05
C LEU A 65 0.94 13.73 6.16
N ASP A 66 1.10 14.15 4.92
CA ASP A 66 2.10 13.59 4.00
C ASP A 66 3.53 13.85 4.48
N ARG A 67 3.78 15.01 5.10
CA ARG A 67 5.08 15.30 5.76
C ARG A 67 5.32 14.38 6.95
N HIS A 68 4.32 14.20 7.82
CA HIS A 68 4.41 13.23 8.92
C HIS A 68 4.64 11.79 8.43
N ALA A 69 4.05 11.42 7.29
CA ALA A 69 4.31 10.12 6.66
C ALA A 69 5.78 10.01 6.22
N ALA A 70 6.34 11.05 5.60
CA ALA A 70 7.72 11.07 5.16
C ALA A 70 8.71 10.92 6.33
N ASP A 71 8.42 11.51 7.49
CA ASP A 71 9.25 11.41 8.70
C ASP A 71 9.39 9.96 9.21
N VAL A 72 8.39 9.11 8.95
CA VAL A 72 8.43 7.67 9.29
C VAL A 72 8.75 6.77 8.08
N GLY A 73 9.26 7.36 7.00
CA GLY A 73 9.65 6.62 5.79
C GLY A 73 8.48 6.09 4.96
N LEU A 74 7.27 6.61 5.16
CA LEU A 74 6.09 6.27 4.38
C LEU A 74 5.83 7.30 3.28
N GLN A 75 5.23 6.83 2.19
CA GLN A 75 4.64 7.68 1.16
C GLN A 75 3.18 7.30 0.96
N ARG A 76 2.35 8.32 0.66
CA ARG A 76 0.95 8.12 0.32
C ARG A 76 0.83 7.30 -0.95
N LYS A 77 -0.02 6.27 -0.92
CA LYS A 77 -0.30 5.49 -2.12
C LYS A 77 -1.12 6.33 -3.11
N GLY A 78 -0.55 6.52 -4.30
CA GLY A 78 -1.27 7.12 -5.42
C GLY A 78 -2.38 6.23 -5.95
N ALA A 79 -3.29 6.81 -6.73
CA ALA A 79 -4.31 6.02 -7.42
C ALA A 79 -3.69 5.20 -8.56
N SER A 80 -4.14 3.96 -8.71
CA SER A 80 -3.71 3.02 -9.74
C SER A 80 -4.91 2.60 -10.61
N ALA A 81 -4.66 2.47 -11.92
CA ALA A 81 -5.66 1.96 -12.85
C ALA A 81 -5.70 0.43 -12.76
N ALA A 82 -6.89 -0.15 -12.92
CA ALA A 82 -7.03 -1.57 -13.12
C ALA A 82 -6.50 -1.93 -14.52
N ALA A 83 -5.67 -2.96 -14.59
CA ALA A 83 -5.09 -3.44 -15.84
C ALA A 83 -5.60 -4.85 -16.15
N GLY A 84 -5.68 -5.14 -17.44
CA GLY A 84 -6.13 -6.43 -17.94
C GLY A 84 -6.04 -6.51 -19.47
N VAL A 85 -6.71 -7.51 -20.04
CA VAL A 85 -6.73 -7.76 -21.48
C VAL A 85 -8.18 -7.79 -21.96
N LEU A 86 -8.45 -7.07 -23.04
CA LEU A 86 -9.70 -7.13 -23.78
C LEU A 86 -9.53 -8.04 -24.99
N THR A 87 -10.47 -8.95 -25.18
CA THR A 87 -10.58 -9.83 -26.34
C THR A 87 -11.65 -9.26 -27.25
N PHE A 88 -11.24 -8.78 -28.43
CA PHE A 88 -12.15 -8.31 -29.46
C PHE A 88 -12.53 -9.44 -30.41
N SER A 89 -13.75 -9.43 -30.92
CA SER A 89 -14.27 -10.47 -31.82
C SER A 89 -14.84 -9.90 -33.11
N LEU A 90 -14.66 -10.65 -34.20
CA LEU A 90 -15.21 -10.39 -35.53
C LEU A 90 -16.47 -11.24 -35.76
N ALA A 91 -17.33 -10.83 -36.70
CA ALA A 91 -18.52 -11.63 -37.07
C ALA A 91 -18.17 -12.88 -37.90
N GLN A 92 -17.06 -12.83 -38.63
CA GLN A 92 -16.50 -13.91 -39.44
C GLN A 92 -14.97 -13.82 -39.40
N ALA A 93 -14.28 -14.88 -39.81
CA ALA A 93 -12.81 -14.87 -39.89
C ALA A 93 -12.31 -13.68 -40.75
N ALA A 94 -11.25 -13.03 -40.30
CA ALA A 94 -10.70 -11.86 -40.96
C ALA A 94 -10.21 -12.20 -42.39
N GLU A 95 -10.82 -11.60 -43.41
CA GLU A 95 -10.36 -11.75 -44.81
C GLU A 95 -9.00 -11.07 -45.04
N ALA A 96 -8.74 -9.99 -44.30
CA ALA A 96 -7.48 -9.27 -44.23
C ALA A 96 -7.22 -8.85 -42.78
N ALA A 97 -5.97 -8.55 -42.44
CA ALA A 97 -5.58 -8.19 -41.08
C ALA A 97 -6.37 -6.96 -40.57
N VAL A 98 -7.13 -7.12 -39.48
CA VAL A 98 -7.96 -6.06 -38.89
C VAL A 98 -7.21 -5.44 -37.71
N THR A 99 -7.06 -4.12 -37.69
CA THR A 99 -6.36 -3.42 -36.60
C THR A 99 -7.35 -2.85 -35.60
N VAL A 100 -7.15 -3.17 -34.33
CA VAL A 100 -7.77 -2.50 -33.18
C VAL A 100 -6.84 -1.35 -32.78
N PRO A 101 -7.27 -0.08 -32.90
CA PRO A 101 -6.46 1.06 -32.51
C PRO A 101 -6.16 1.10 -31.01
N ALA A 102 -5.07 1.79 -30.64
CA ALA A 102 -4.91 2.26 -29.27
C ALA A 102 -6.06 3.23 -28.91
N ASP A 103 -6.31 3.41 -27.61
CA ASP A 103 -7.37 4.28 -27.09
C ASP A 103 -8.80 3.88 -27.52
N THR A 104 -8.99 2.62 -27.95
CA THR A 104 -10.33 2.07 -28.17
C THR A 104 -11.01 1.90 -26.80
N VAL A 105 -12.14 2.59 -26.60
CA VAL A 105 -12.85 2.62 -25.31
C VAL A 105 -13.98 1.59 -25.26
N CYS A 106 -13.98 0.79 -24.22
CA CYS A 106 -15.00 -0.20 -23.88
C CYS A 106 -15.52 0.02 -22.46
N SER A 107 -16.75 -0.40 -22.16
CA SER A 107 -17.38 -0.26 -20.86
C SER A 107 -18.10 -1.52 -20.41
N VAL A 108 -18.39 -1.59 -19.12
CA VAL A 108 -19.21 -2.66 -18.53
C VAL A 108 -20.68 -2.50 -18.94
N ALA A 109 -21.35 -3.62 -19.25
CA ALA A 109 -22.78 -3.60 -19.55
C ALA A 109 -23.60 -3.01 -18.39
N GLY A 110 -24.48 -2.06 -18.70
CA GLY A 110 -25.31 -1.38 -17.69
C GLY A 110 -24.55 -0.38 -16.81
N GLN A 111 -23.24 -0.22 -16.97
CA GLN A 111 -22.42 0.73 -16.20
C GLN A 111 -21.52 1.56 -17.14
N PRO A 112 -22.06 2.58 -17.82
CA PRO A 112 -21.35 3.33 -18.86
C PRO A 112 -20.13 4.13 -18.35
N TYR A 113 -20.03 4.36 -17.05
CA TYR A 113 -18.90 5.09 -16.43
C TYR A 113 -17.72 4.18 -16.05
N LEU A 114 -17.90 2.86 -16.04
CA LEU A 114 -16.78 1.93 -15.87
C LEU A 114 -16.16 1.66 -17.23
N GLN A 115 -15.21 2.51 -17.61
CA GLN A 115 -14.59 2.52 -18.92
C GLN A 115 -13.13 2.05 -18.89
N PHE A 116 -12.72 1.40 -19.97
CA PHE A 116 -11.42 0.80 -20.18
C PHE A 116 -10.94 1.16 -21.58
N ALA A 117 -9.66 1.50 -21.73
CA ALA A 117 -9.06 1.88 -23.00
C ALA A 117 -7.89 0.96 -23.34
N THR A 118 -7.78 0.58 -24.61
CA THR A 118 -6.63 -0.20 -25.10
C THR A 118 -5.35 0.63 -25.02
N THR A 119 -4.28 0.05 -24.48
CA THR A 119 -3.00 0.74 -24.24
C THR A 119 -2.11 0.85 -25.47
N LYS A 120 -2.32 -0.04 -26.45
CA LYS A 120 -1.58 -0.07 -27.71
C LYS A 120 -2.47 -0.67 -28.80
N ALA A 121 -2.14 -0.34 -30.05
CA ALA A 121 -2.78 -0.97 -31.18
C ALA A 121 -2.40 -2.46 -31.25
N ALA A 122 -3.33 -3.28 -31.71
CA ALA A 122 -3.12 -4.70 -31.95
C ALA A 122 -3.84 -5.12 -33.22
N THR A 123 -3.33 -6.16 -33.87
CA THR A 123 -3.86 -6.62 -35.15
C THR A 123 -4.37 -8.04 -35.02
N ILE A 124 -5.59 -8.28 -35.48
CA ILE A 124 -6.17 -9.60 -35.68
C ILE A 124 -5.67 -10.10 -37.05
N PRO A 125 -4.85 -11.17 -37.10
CA PRO A 125 -4.35 -11.72 -38.36
C PRO A 125 -5.47 -12.21 -39.27
N ALA A 126 -5.19 -12.27 -40.58
CA ALA A 126 -6.11 -12.90 -41.53
C ALA A 126 -6.34 -14.38 -41.15
N GLY A 127 -7.59 -14.84 -41.21
CA GLY A 127 -8.01 -16.18 -40.79
C GLY A 127 -8.40 -16.31 -39.31
N GLU A 128 -8.05 -15.33 -38.46
CA GLU A 128 -8.47 -15.30 -37.06
C GLU A 128 -9.80 -14.55 -36.90
N TRP A 129 -10.55 -14.88 -35.84
CA TRP A 129 -11.81 -14.23 -35.48
C TRP A 129 -11.76 -13.43 -34.16
N THR A 130 -10.66 -13.53 -33.41
CA THR A 130 -10.48 -12.85 -32.12
C THR A 130 -9.08 -12.27 -31.99
N GLY A 131 -8.94 -11.19 -31.22
CA GLY A 131 -7.63 -10.63 -30.87
C GLY A 131 -7.60 -10.05 -29.47
N ASP A 132 -6.50 -10.34 -28.76
CA ASP A 132 -6.26 -9.89 -27.40
C ASP A 132 -5.44 -8.60 -27.39
N VAL A 133 -5.92 -7.62 -26.64
CA VAL A 133 -5.33 -6.28 -26.57
C VAL A 133 -5.24 -5.84 -25.11
N PRO A 134 -4.05 -5.48 -24.61
CA PRO A 134 -3.93 -4.99 -23.25
C PRO A 134 -4.64 -3.64 -23.10
N ALA A 135 -5.38 -3.50 -22.01
CA ALA A 135 -6.16 -2.32 -21.71
C ALA A 135 -6.01 -1.94 -20.23
N VAL A 136 -6.30 -0.68 -19.94
CA VAL A 136 -6.32 -0.11 -18.59
C VAL A 136 -7.63 0.63 -18.36
N SER A 137 -8.09 0.66 -17.12
CA SER A 137 -9.26 1.44 -16.74
C SER A 137 -8.98 2.95 -16.85
N LEU A 138 -9.97 3.70 -17.31
CA LEU A 138 -9.89 5.17 -17.35
C LEU A 138 -10.02 5.76 -15.94
N GLY A 139 -10.85 5.17 -15.08
CA GLY A 139 -10.91 5.50 -13.68
C GLY A 139 -9.88 4.73 -12.84
N LYS A 140 -9.31 5.39 -11.83
CA LYS A 140 -8.34 4.80 -10.91
C LYS A 140 -9.01 4.55 -9.55
N THR A 141 -9.92 3.57 -9.51
CA THR A 141 -10.67 3.23 -8.30
C THR A 141 -10.84 1.73 -8.18
N THR A 142 -11.22 1.26 -6.99
CA THR A 142 -11.54 -0.15 -6.75
C THR A 142 -12.78 -0.63 -7.52
N ALA A 143 -13.68 0.28 -7.90
CA ALA A 143 -14.84 -0.04 -8.73
C ALA A 143 -14.47 -0.47 -10.17
N HIS A 144 -13.24 -0.19 -10.61
CA HIS A 144 -12.73 -0.62 -11.92
C HIS A 144 -12.08 -2.01 -11.88
N ASN A 145 -12.07 -2.68 -10.72
CA ASN A 145 -11.74 -4.09 -10.64
C ASN A 145 -12.98 -4.90 -11.02
N VAL A 146 -13.00 -5.44 -12.23
CA VAL A 146 -14.17 -6.12 -12.80
C VAL A 146 -13.89 -7.58 -13.08
N GLU A 147 -14.89 -8.42 -12.84
CA GLU A 147 -14.84 -9.86 -13.08
C GLU A 147 -14.80 -10.21 -14.58
N PRO A 148 -14.38 -11.44 -14.95
CA PRO A 148 -14.43 -11.92 -16.32
C PRO A 148 -15.82 -11.77 -16.95
N GLY A 149 -15.84 -11.37 -18.23
CA GLY A 149 -17.07 -11.26 -19.03
C GLY A 149 -17.95 -10.04 -18.76
N CYS A 150 -17.52 -9.09 -17.92
CA CYS A 150 -18.30 -7.89 -17.62
C CYS A 150 -18.16 -6.78 -18.67
N ILE A 151 -17.01 -6.66 -19.33
CA ILE A 151 -16.73 -5.59 -20.29
C ILE A 151 -17.21 -6.01 -21.69
N THR A 152 -18.46 -5.68 -22.03
CA THR A 152 -19.09 -6.16 -23.27
C THR A 152 -19.58 -5.05 -24.21
N VAL A 153 -19.49 -3.79 -23.80
CA VAL A 153 -19.98 -2.65 -24.58
C VAL A 153 -18.79 -1.88 -25.15
N MET A 154 -18.78 -1.61 -26.45
CA MET A 154 -17.82 -0.69 -27.06
C MET A 154 -18.44 0.70 -27.16
N VAL A 155 -17.73 1.72 -26.68
CA VAL A 155 -18.18 3.11 -26.78
C VAL A 155 -17.92 3.63 -28.20
N ASN A 156 -16.72 3.36 -28.72
CA ASN A 156 -16.31 3.72 -30.07
C ASN A 156 -15.86 2.45 -30.81
N PRO A 157 -16.77 1.70 -31.46
CA PRO A 157 -16.44 0.44 -32.10
C PRO A 157 -15.52 0.65 -33.32
N PRO A 158 -14.34 0.01 -33.38
CA PRO A 158 -13.48 0.04 -34.57
C PRO A 158 -14.15 -0.66 -35.76
N ALA A 159 -13.81 -0.25 -36.99
CA ALA A 159 -14.33 -0.88 -38.20
C ALA A 159 -13.96 -2.37 -38.24
N GLY A 160 -14.96 -3.22 -38.54
CA GLY A 160 -14.80 -4.68 -38.62
C GLY A 160 -14.99 -5.43 -37.30
N ILE A 161 -14.91 -4.76 -36.14
CA ILE A 161 -15.06 -5.39 -34.83
C ILE A 161 -16.52 -5.48 -34.42
N ARG A 162 -16.98 -6.68 -34.04
CA ARG A 162 -18.38 -6.95 -33.68
C ARG A 162 -18.63 -6.90 -32.18
N GLY A 163 -17.67 -7.35 -31.38
CA GLY A 163 -17.82 -7.50 -29.94
C GLY A 163 -16.51 -7.33 -29.18
N VAL A 164 -16.64 -7.16 -27.87
CA VAL A 164 -15.53 -7.14 -26.91
C VAL A 164 -15.93 -7.94 -25.67
N THR A 165 -14.96 -8.60 -25.05
CA THR A 165 -15.11 -9.25 -23.75
C THR A 165 -13.79 -9.19 -22.99
N ASN A 166 -13.80 -9.41 -21.67
CA ASN A 166 -12.59 -9.65 -20.90
C ASN A 166 -12.57 -11.10 -20.41
N ALA A 167 -11.68 -11.93 -20.95
CA ALA A 167 -11.58 -13.33 -20.55
C ALA A 167 -11.09 -13.49 -19.10
N ASN A 168 -10.25 -12.56 -18.64
CA ASN A 168 -9.73 -12.50 -17.28
C ASN A 168 -10.23 -11.25 -16.56
N ARG A 169 -10.17 -11.28 -15.22
CA ARG A 169 -10.52 -10.12 -14.40
C ARG A 169 -9.56 -8.95 -14.64
N PHE A 170 -10.07 -7.72 -14.58
CA PHE A 170 -9.24 -6.53 -14.45
C PHE A 170 -8.98 -6.29 -12.97
N SER A 171 -7.73 -6.02 -12.61
CA SER A 171 -7.36 -5.80 -11.21
C SER A 171 -6.24 -4.79 -11.05
N GLY A 172 -6.01 -4.35 -9.81
CA GLY A 172 -5.01 -3.32 -9.49
C GLY A 172 -5.58 -1.90 -9.47
N GLY A 173 -6.87 -1.72 -9.71
CA GLY A 173 -7.59 -0.47 -9.53
C GLY A 173 -7.69 -0.10 -8.06
N ALA A 174 -7.15 1.06 -7.69
CA ALA A 174 -7.25 1.60 -6.34
C ALA A 174 -7.32 3.13 -6.39
N ALA A 175 -8.13 3.71 -5.51
CA ALA A 175 -8.20 5.16 -5.34
C ALA A 175 -6.95 5.67 -4.60
N VAL A 176 -6.74 7.00 -4.64
CA VAL A 176 -5.73 7.65 -3.79
C VAL A 176 -6.02 7.29 -2.34
N GLU A 177 -4.97 6.95 -1.60
CA GLU A 177 -5.10 6.64 -0.18
C GLU A 177 -5.65 7.83 0.60
N THR A 178 -6.67 7.57 1.42
CA THR A 178 -7.31 8.59 2.25
C THR A 178 -6.45 8.98 3.43
N ASP A 179 -6.67 10.17 4.00
CA ASP A 179 -5.96 10.61 5.21
C ASP A 179 -6.13 9.63 6.38
N THR A 180 -7.32 9.06 6.53
CA THR A 180 -7.58 8.06 7.58
C THR A 180 -6.71 6.82 7.39
N ALA A 181 -6.61 6.30 6.16
CA ALA A 181 -5.81 5.11 5.86
C ALA A 181 -4.30 5.40 5.99
N LEU A 182 -3.83 6.57 5.53
CA LEU A 182 -2.43 6.97 5.69
C LEU A 182 -2.08 7.14 7.17
N ARG A 183 -2.93 7.80 7.96
CA ARG A 183 -2.75 7.97 9.40
C ARG A 183 -2.64 6.63 10.13
N GLN A 184 -3.49 5.67 9.80
CA GLN A 184 -3.40 4.32 10.36
C GLN A 184 -2.05 3.68 10.11
N ARG A 185 -1.50 3.81 8.89
CA ARG A 185 -0.15 3.30 8.57
C ARG A 185 0.94 4.02 9.35
N ILE A 186 0.85 5.36 9.50
CA ILE A 186 1.81 6.14 10.31
C ILE A 186 1.80 5.63 11.75
N CYS A 187 0.61 5.54 12.36
CA CYS A 187 0.46 5.04 13.72
C CYS A 187 0.98 3.61 13.87
N GLN A 188 0.74 2.74 12.87
CA GLN A 188 1.23 1.36 12.88
C GLN A 188 2.76 1.30 12.89
N VAL A 189 3.44 2.11 12.07
CA VAL A 189 4.92 2.19 12.06
C VAL A 189 5.46 2.71 13.39
N GLN A 190 4.78 3.68 14.00
CA GLN A 190 5.19 4.23 15.30
C GLN A 190 4.97 3.24 16.45
N GLN A 191 3.86 2.47 16.43
CA GLN A 191 3.54 1.47 17.45
C GLN A 191 4.39 0.20 17.33
N VAL A 192 4.71 -0.20 16.10
CA VAL A 192 5.53 -1.39 15.83
C VAL A 192 6.71 -0.95 14.96
N PRO A 193 7.74 -0.29 15.56
CA PRO A 193 8.91 0.10 14.81
C PRO A 193 9.57 -1.14 14.20
N PRO A 194 9.92 -1.14 12.90
CA PRO A 194 10.57 -2.25 12.23
C PRO A 194 12.06 -2.31 12.61
N ASN A 195 12.33 -2.44 13.91
CA ASN A 195 13.68 -2.41 14.48
C ASN A 195 14.22 -3.82 14.78
N GLY A 196 13.40 -4.85 14.59
CA GLY A 196 13.79 -6.25 14.80
C GLY A 196 14.06 -6.64 16.25
N VAL A 197 13.74 -5.77 17.22
CA VAL A 197 14.05 -6.01 18.65
C VAL A 197 12.83 -6.00 19.57
N ASN A 198 11.66 -5.55 19.09
CA ASN A 198 10.43 -5.60 19.86
C ASN A 198 9.57 -6.80 19.48
N THR A 199 8.86 -7.39 20.46
CA THR A 199 8.05 -8.60 20.28
C THR A 199 6.99 -8.42 19.19
N ALA A 200 6.38 -7.24 19.08
CA ALA A 200 5.38 -6.95 18.06
C ALA A 200 5.99 -6.96 16.64
N CYS A 201 7.22 -6.48 16.46
CA CYS A 201 7.95 -6.51 15.19
C CYS A 201 8.32 -7.94 14.80
N LEU A 202 8.71 -8.78 15.78
CA LEU A 202 9.01 -10.18 15.55
C LEU A 202 7.74 -10.96 15.15
N ALA A 203 6.64 -10.76 15.87
CA ALA A 203 5.35 -11.37 15.54
C ALA A 203 4.82 -10.91 14.17
N ALA A 204 4.90 -9.62 13.87
CA ALA A 204 4.53 -9.09 12.56
C ALA A 204 5.37 -9.70 11.42
N ALA A 205 6.65 -10.00 11.66
CA ALA A 205 7.50 -10.68 10.69
C ALA A 205 7.04 -12.12 10.41
N VAL A 206 6.56 -12.85 11.43
CA VAL A 206 5.97 -14.19 11.28
C VAL A 206 4.71 -14.13 10.41
N GLU A 207 3.79 -13.20 10.70
CA GLU A 207 2.56 -13.02 9.91
C GLU A 207 2.86 -12.63 8.46
N GLN A 208 3.85 -11.75 8.25
CA GLN A 208 4.28 -11.36 6.90
C GLN A 208 4.85 -12.55 6.12
N LEU A 209 5.62 -13.43 6.78
CA LEU A 209 6.16 -14.63 6.15
C LEU A 209 5.03 -15.55 5.68
N ASP A 210 4.07 -15.86 6.54
CA ASP A 210 2.88 -16.67 6.23
C ASP A 210 2.10 -16.13 5.02
N ARG A 211 1.85 -14.81 5.02
CA ARG A 211 1.15 -14.14 3.91
C ARG A 211 1.90 -14.22 2.58
N VAL A 212 3.22 -14.07 2.59
CA VAL A 212 4.04 -14.17 1.38
C VAL A 212 3.99 -15.60 0.83
N LEU A 213 4.16 -16.60 1.68
CA LEU A 213 4.15 -18.02 1.28
C LEU A 213 2.78 -18.43 0.75
N THR A 214 1.69 -18.07 1.46
CA THR A 214 0.31 -18.26 0.99
C THR A 214 0.12 -17.68 -0.41
N ARG A 215 0.63 -16.46 -0.65
CA ARG A 215 0.48 -15.82 -1.97
C ARG A 215 1.30 -16.52 -3.05
N MET A 216 2.49 -17.00 -2.71
CA MET A 216 3.33 -17.75 -3.63
C MET A 216 2.66 -19.06 -4.06
N GLU A 217 2.04 -19.80 -3.15
CA GLU A 217 1.28 -21.02 -3.46
C GLU A 217 0.09 -20.79 -4.40
N GLN A 218 -0.56 -19.63 -4.30
CA GLN A 218 -1.68 -19.28 -5.18
C GLN A 218 -1.24 -18.96 -6.62
N VAL A 219 0.00 -18.53 -6.81
CA VAL A 219 0.51 -18.01 -8.09
C VAL A 219 1.47 -18.98 -8.77
N LEU A 220 2.20 -19.77 -7.97
CA LEU A 220 3.23 -20.69 -8.44
C LEU A 220 2.81 -22.14 -8.15
N PRO A 221 3.09 -23.09 -9.06
CA PRO A 221 2.77 -24.50 -8.88
C PRO A 221 3.78 -25.19 -7.92
N LEU A 222 3.89 -24.70 -6.68
CA LEU A 222 4.88 -25.16 -5.70
C LEU A 222 4.75 -26.65 -5.35
N GLY A 223 3.54 -27.22 -5.47
CA GLY A 223 3.31 -28.66 -5.29
C GLY A 223 4.00 -29.56 -6.34
N GLN A 224 4.48 -28.99 -7.44
CA GLN A 224 5.23 -29.69 -8.49
C GLN A 224 6.74 -29.46 -8.39
N CYS A 225 7.20 -28.65 -7.43
CA CYS A 225 8.62 -28.44 -7.21
C CYS A 225 9.26 -29.69 -6.59
N ALA A 226 10.42 -30.08 -7.12
CA ALA A 226 11.20 -31.21 -6.59
C ALA A 226 11.75 -30.93 -5.17
N GLU A 227 12.04 -29.66 -4.88
CA GLU A 227 12.46 -29.18 -3.57
C GLU A 227 12.06 -27.71 -3.40
N TYR A 228 11.43 -27.38 -2.28
CA TYR A 228 11.20 -26.00 -1.86
C TYR A 228 12.19 -25.63 -0.74
N THR A 229 13.20 -24.82 -1.06
CA THR A 229 14.21 -24.35 -0.11
C THR A 229 13.96 -22.89 0.30
N VAL A 230 14.07 -22.60 1.60
CA VAL A 230 14.17 -21.22 2.13
C VAL A 230 15.54 -20.95 2.74
N GLU A 231 16.19 -19.87 2.31
CA GLU A 231 17.41 -19.36 2.93
C GLU A 231 17.01 -18.55 4.18
N ALA A 232 17.10 -19.19 5.34
CA ALA A 232 16.70 -18.60 6.63
C ALA A 232 17.74 -17.60 7.17
N GLY A 233 18.81 -17.36 6.42
CA GLY A 233 19.80 -16.32 6.72
C GLY A 233 20.61 -16.64 7.97
N ARG A 234 20.63 -15.70 8.91
CA ARG A 234 21.47 -15.80 10.11
C ARG A 234 20.78 -16.68 11.17
N PRO A 235 21.55 -17.35 12.05
CA PRO A 235 20.97 -18.18 13.09
C PRO A 235 20.04 -17.41 14.05
N ASP A 236 20.39 -16.16 14.37
CA ASP A 236 19.64 -15.27 15.27
C ASP A 236 18.31 -14.77 14.69
N THR A 237 18.05 -14.99 13.39
CA THR A 237 16.79 -14.59 12.75
C THR A 237 15.74 -15.70 12.72
N ILE A 238 16.11 -16.91 13.18
CA ILE A 238 15.27 -18.11 13.15
C ILE A 238 14.63 -18.31 14.52
N ASP A 239 13.30 -18.30 14.55
CA ASP A 239 12.51 -18.62 15.74
C ASP A 239 11.56 -19.79 15.46
N ARG A 240 10.99 -20.36 16.52
CA ARG A 240 10.09 -21.51 16.43
C ARG A 240 8.85 -21.23 15.57
N GLU A 241 8.32 -20.02 15.66
CA GLU A 241 7.09 -19.62 14.97
C GLU A 241 7.31 -19.52 13.45
N LYS A 242 8.40 -18.89 13.00
CA LYS A 242 8.81 -18.88 11.59
C LYS A 242 9.05 -20.29 11.07
N LEU A 243 9.72 -21.15 11.85
CA LEU A 243 9.96 -22.54 11.46
C LEU A 243 8.64 -23.32 11.27
N GLN A 244 7.66 -23.07 12.12
CA GLN A 244 6.33 -23.68 12.00
C GLN A 244 5.61 -23.19 10.73
N VAL A 245 5.61 -21.87 10.48
CA VAL A 245 5.03 -21.29 9.25
C VAL A 245 5.67 -21.87 7.99
N LEU A 246 7.01 -21.99 7.95
CA LEU A 246 7.71 -22.62 6.82
C LEU A 246 7.26 -24.08 6.62
N LEU A 247 7.06 -24.83 7.70
CA LEU A 247 6.64 -26.22 7.65
C LEU A 247 5.20 -26.36 7.14
N ASP A 248 4.31 -25.50 7.60
CA ASP A 248 2.89 -25.49 7.22
C ASP A 248 2.72 -25.16 5.72
N HIS A 249 3.62 -24.33 5.17
CA HIS A 249 3.72 -24.02 3.73
C HIS A 249 4.54 -25.03 2.90
N GLY A 250 4.85 -26.19 3.46
CA GLY A 250 5.47 -27.29 2.72
C GLY A 250 6.92 -27.03 2.29
N VAL A 251 7.64 -26.14 2.96
CA VAL A 251 9.09 -25.95 2.73
C VAL A 251 9.82 -27.25 3.06
N ASP A 252 10.59 -27.77 2.10
CA ASP A 252 11.29 -29.04 2.21
C ASP A 252 12.68 -28.90 2.82
N ARG A 253 13.26 -27.70 2.78
CA ARG A 253 14.64 -27.48 3.20
C ARG A 253 14.85 -26.04 3.67
N ILE A 254 15.64 -25.89 4.73
CA ILE A 254 16.15 -24.58 5.15
C ILE A 254 17.67 -24.56 5.09
N SER A 255 18.19 -23.41 4.70
CA SER A 255 19.62 -23.12 4.66
C SER A 255 19.93 -22.03 5.67
N VAL A 256 20.88 -22.30 6.56
CA VAL A 256 21.33 -21.38 7.62
C VAL A 256 22.78 -21.04 7.32
N ASN A 257 23.09 -19.74 7.32
CA ASN A 257 24.41 -19.21 7.03
C ASN A 257 25.01 -18.58 8.30
N PRO A 258 25.79 -19.33 9.09
CA PRO A 258 26.40 -18.81 10.31
C PRO A 258 27.59 -17.87 10.07
N GLN A 259 28.07 -17.74 8.82
CA GLN A 259 29.31 -17.06 8.41
C GLN A 259 30.61 -17.65 8.97
N SER A 260 30.67 -18.03 10.25
CA SER A 260 31.76 -18.79 10.88
C SER A 260 31.22 -19.58 12.07
N LEU A 261 31.94 -20.63 12.49
CA LEU A 261 31.68 -21.38 13.74
C LEU A 261 32.73 -21.09 14.81
N GLU A 262 33.61 -20.12 14.57
CA GLU A 262 34.64 -19.70 15.51
C GLU A 262 34.24 -18.36 16.16
N ASP A 263 33.99 -18.38 17.46
CA ASP A 263 33.49 -17.21 18.20
C ASP A 263 34.41 -15.99 18.07
N HIS A 264 35.74 -16.20 18.04
CA HIS A 264 36.69 -15.10 17.89
C HIS A 264 36.61 -14.43 16.51
N VAL A 265 36.34 -15.21 15.44
CA VAL A 265 36.11 -14.68 14.09
C VAL A 265 34.80 -13.90 14.06
N LEU A 266 33.74 -14.47 14.64
CA LEU A 266 32.42 -13.81 14.73
C LEU A 266 32.50 -12.46 15.44
N ALA A 267 33.21 -12.40 16.58
CA ALA A 267 33.43 -11.15 17.31
C ALA A 267 34.23 -10.14 16.47
N ALA A 268 35.29 -10.57 15.78
CA ALA A 268 36.13 -9.71 14.95
C ALA A 268 35.37 -9.06 13.77
N ILE A 269 34.40 -9.77 13.18
CA ILE A 269 33.54 -9.25 12.10
C ILE A 269 32.28 -8.55 12.61
N GLY A 270 32.18 -8.27 13.91
CA GLY A 270 31.07 -7.53 14.53
C GLY A 270 29.75 -8.31 14.64
N ARG A 271 29.81 -9.65 14.67
CA ARG A 271 28.64 -10.49 14.91
C ARG A 271 28.41 -10.68 16.40
N ARG A 272 27.13 -10.64 16.79
CA ARG A 272 26.67 -10.79 18.18
C ARG A 272 26.26 -12.23 18.53
N HIS A 273 26.13 -13.10 17.54
CA HIS A 273 25.82 -14.52 17.73
C HIS A 273 27.12 -15.33 17.93
N THR A 274 27.01 -16.42 18.69
CA THR A 274 28.05 -17.40 18.98
C THR A 274 27.85 -18.66 18.14
N ALA A 275 28.85 -19.52 18.07
CA ALA A 275 28.74 -20.86 17.49
C ALA A 275 27.64 -21.69 18.17
N ARG A 276 27.46 -21.52 19.49
CA ARG A 276 26.40 -22.17 20.25
C ARG A 276 25.01 -21.72 19.82
N ASP A 277 24.80 -20.43 19.55
CA ASP A 277 23.51 -19.93 19.05
C ASP A 277 23.13 -20.58 17.71
N VAL A 278 24.14 -20.89 16.88
CA VAL A 278 23.94 -21.68 15.66
C VAL A 278 23.43 -23.08 16.00
N GLU A 279 24.05 -23.76 16.95
CA GLU A 279 23.64 -25.11 17.37
C GLU A 279 22.24 -25.13 17.99
N GLU A 280 21.87 -24.11 18.76
CA GLU A 280 20.54 -23.97 19.35
C GLU A 280 19.46 -23.72 18.28
N ALA A 281 19.71 -22.83 17.32
CA ALA A 281 18.81 -22.62 16.17
C ALA A 281 18.62 -23.93 15.37
N MET A 282 19.69 -24.71 15.24
CA MET A 282 19.68 -26.01 14.57
C MET A 282 18.90 -27.08 15.35
N ALA A 283 18.99 -27.09 16.67
CA ALA A 283 18.23 -27.98 17.54
C ALA A 283 16.74 -27.62 17.56
N CYS A 284 16.41 -26.32 17.55
CA CYS A 284 15.02 -25.83 17.46
C CYS A 284 14.30 -26.42 16.25
N LYS A 285 14.93 -26.41 15.07
CA LYS A 285 14.43 -27.06 13.87
C LYS A 285 14.10 -28.54 14.10
N GLN A 286 15.00 -29.30 14.72
CA GLN A 286 14.78 -30.74 14.96
C GLN A 286 13.54 -30.98 15.83
N THR A 287 13.29 -30.11 16.82
CA THR A 287 12.09 -30.21 17.66
C THR A 287 10.79 -29.82 16.94
N VAL A 288 10.83 -28.88 15.99
CA VAL A 288 9.64 -28.51 15.18
C VAL A 288 9.35 -29.58 14.12
N CYS A 289 10.37 -30.15 13.49
CA CYS A 289 10.25 -31.18 12.45
C CYS A 289 10.00 -32.61 12.95
N ALA A 290 9.93 -32.84 14.26
CA ALA A 290 9.72 -34.18 14.85
C ALA A 290 8.27 -34.71 14.69
N ALA A 291 7.37 -33.95 14.07
CA ALA A 291 6.03 -34.41 13.70
C ALA A 291 6.08 -35.32 12.43
N PRO A 292 5.17 -36.29 12.25
CA PRO A 292 5.38 -37.43 11.34
C PRO A 292 5.24 -37.13 9.83
N ARG A 293 5.18 -35.86 9.42
CA ARG A 293 4.91 -35.45 8.05
C ARG A 293 5.95 -34.42 7.59
N ARG A 294 6.94 -34.90 6.81
CA ARG A 294 8.05 -34.16 6.18
C ARG A 294 9.03 -33.45 7.14
N CYS A 295 10.26 -33.94 7.18
CA CYS A 295 11.37 -33.28 7.87
C CYS A 295 12.16 -32.42 6.88
N MET A 296 12.38 -31.14 7.22
CA MET A 296 13.15 -30.25 6.34
C MET A 296 14.62 -30.72 6.23
N ARG A 297 15.14 -30.88 5.01
CA ARG A 297 16.58 -31.17 4.77
C ARG A 297 17.45 -29.94 5.03
N GLN A 298 18.77 -30.07 5.07
CA GLN A 298 19.69 -28.98 5.46
C GLN A 298 20.99 -29.00 4.63
N VAL A 299 21.60 -27.82 4.41
CA VAL A 299 23.04 -27.71 4.08
C VAL A 299 23.62 -26.58 4.94
N LYS A 300 24.80 -26.82 5.51
CA LYS A 300 25.65 -25.77 6.09
C LYS A 300 26.52 -25.20 4.97
N LYS A 301 26.41 -23.90 4.69
CA LYS A 301 27.41 -23.18 3.88
C LYS A 301 28.31 -22.41 4.83
N ALA A 302 29.41 -23.02 5.25
CA ALA A 302 30.55 -22.31 5.82
C ALA A 302 31.53 -22.06 4.66
N ALA A 303 32.04 -20.84 4.55
CA ALA A 303 33.14 -20.50 3.65
C ALA A 303 34.45 -20.58 4.44
#